data_AF-C5K8M5-F1
#
_entry.id   AF-C5K8M5-F1
#
_cell.length_a   1.000
_cell.length_b   1.000
_cell.length_c   1.000
_cell.angle_alpha   90.00
_cell.angle_beta   90.00
_cell.angle_gamma   90.00
#
_symmetry.space_group_name_H-M   'P 1'
#
loop_
_entity.id
_entity.type
_entity.pdbx_description
1 polymer ?
#
loop_
_entity_poly.entity_id
_entity_poly.type
_entity_poly.pdbx_seq_one_letter_code
_entity_poly.pdbx_strand_id
1 'polypeptide(L)'
;MPDRMAHNTFNWAGMNPEYAYRFFDDDLVKEYLLTTDALPVSTSDMKDALQQLPSMFHNGAGVAMADIWRLAVLYEYGGVYADVDSIIVNPLRRWVDSNATIITSIESGRFIAQYVMMFRPKHPVTEVVNKEAIRLAVRNIINKTPSSLAKFPNTLEAYTGPAVVKEAFDTVRVFEDVGFSGNVKFKDGKYHADLKKCNQGHWLYGWYRSSSSNKVKG
;
A
#
# COMPACT_ATOMS: atom_id res chain seq x y z
N MET A 1 -4.04 7.71 -26.19
CA MET A 1 -3.66 6.42 -25.60
C MET A 1 -3.22 5.46 -26.71
N PRO A 2 -2.08 4.77 -26.58
CA PRO A 2 -1.62 3.74 -27.54
C PRO A 2 -2.58 2.54 -27.68
N ASP A 3 -2.59 1.90 -28.85
CA ASP A 3 -3.51 0.79 -29.18
C ASP A 3 -3.42 -0.39 -28.21
N ARG A 4 -2.20 -0.76 -27.79
CA ARG A 4 -2.00 -1.84 -26.81
C ARG A 4 -2.71 -1.56 -25.48
N MET A 5 -2.64 -0.32 -25.00
CA MET A 5 -3.27 0.11 -23.75
C MET A 5 -4.79 0.16 -23.89
N ALA A 6 -5.29 0.61 -25.05
CA ALA A 6 -6.71 0.56 -25.36
C ALA A 6 -7.25 -0.88 -25.38
N HIS A 7 -6.54 -1.80 -26.06
CA HIS A 7 -6.89 -3.21 -26.10
C HIS A 7 -6.95 -3.83 -24.69
N ASN A 8 -5.94 -3.59 -23.87
CA ASN A 8 -5.88 -4.07 -22.50
C ASN A 8 -7.01 -3.50 -21.63
N THR A 9 -7.32 -2.22 -21.80
CA THR A 9 -8.46 -1.57 -21.14
C THR A 9 -9.78 -2.25 -21.48
N PHE A 10 -10.03 -2.54 -22.77
CA PHE A 10 -11.22 -3.28 -23.18
C PHE A 10 -11.24 -4.72 -22.68
N ASN A 11 -10.08 -5.38 -22.60
CA ASN A 11 -9.95 -6.71 -21.99
C ASN A 11 -10.38 -6.68 -20.52
N TRP A 12 -9.91 -5.71 -19.74
CA TRP A 12 -10.32 -5.53 -18.35
C TRP A 12 -11.84 -5.32 -18.23
N ALA A 13 -12.39 -4.38 -18.99
CA ALA A 13 -13.82 -4.04 -18.96
C ALA A 13 -14.72 -5.20 -19.39
N GLY A 14 -14.32 -5.95 -20.43
CA GLY A 14 -15.06 -7.12 -20.89
C GLY A 14 -15.06 -8.27 -19.89
N MET A 15 -13.98 -8.45 -19.13
CA MET A 15 -13.88 -9.52 -18.13
C MET A 15 -14.56 -9.17 -16.80
N ASN A 16 -14.60 -7.89 -16.42
CA ASN A 16 -15.18 -7.43 -15.17
C ASN A 16 -16.24 -6.33 -15.39
N PRO A 17 -17.32 -6.63 -16.14
CA PRO A 17 -18.37 -5.66 -16.45
C PRO A 17 -19.12 -5.15 -15.20
N GLU A 18 -18.95 -5.81 -14.06
CA GLU A 18 -19.50 -5.41 -12.76
C GLU A 18 -18.78 -4.21 -12.12
N TYR A 19 -17.64 -3.76 -12.66
CA TYR A 19 -16.87 -2.63 -12.15
C TYR A 19 -17.14 -1.34 -12.94
N ALA A 20 -17.06 -0.21 -12.25
CA ALA A 20 -16.97 1.10 -12.88
C ALA A 20 -15.49 1.43 -13.20
N TYR A 21 -15.24 1.90 -14.41
CA TYR A 21 -13.89 2.21 -14.90
C TYR A 21 -13.65 3.72 -14.89
N ARG A 22 -12.49 4.14 -14.38
CA ARG A 22 -12.05 5.54 -14.37
C ARG A 22 -10.62 5.60 -14.90
N PHE A 23 -10.37 6.55 -15.79
CA PHE A 23 -9.05 6.79 -16.37
C PHE A 23 -8.62 8.20 -15.99
N PHE A 24 -7.34 8.34 -15.68
CA PHE A 24 -6.73 9.59 -15.29
C PHE A 24 -5.54 9.82 -16.20
N ASP A 25 -5.49 10.98 -16.84
CA ASP A 25 -4.31 11.48 -17.51
C ASP A 25 -3.44 12.29 -16.53
N ASP A 26 -2.31 12.77 -17.00
CA ASP A 26 -1.34 13.51 -16.19
C ASP A 26 -1.95 14.77 -15.55
N ASP A 27 -2.86 15.46 -16.25
CA ASP A 27 -3.51 16.68 -15.75
C ASP A 27 -4.50 16.35 -14.62
N LEU A 28 -5.33 15.32 -14.79
CA LEU A 28 -6.25 14.86 -13.74
C LEU A 28 -5.51 14.31 -12.52
N VAL A 29 -4.41 13.58 -12.73
CA VAL A 29 -3.54 13.12 -11.64
C VAL A 29 -2.97 14.31 -10.87
N LYS A 30 -2.43 15.29 -11.58
CA LYS A 30 -1.83 16.48 -10.99
C LYS A 30 -2.86 17.32 -10.24
N GLU A 31 -4.04 17.53 -10.81
CA GLU A 31 -5.14 18.23 -10.15
C GLU A 31 -5.51 17.53 -8.84
N TYR A 32 -5.70 16.21 -8.88
CA TYR A 32 -6.00 15.43 -7.69
C TYR A 32 -4.92 15.56 -6.61
N LEU A 33 -3.64 15.41 -6.97
CA LEU A 33 -2.52 15.52 -6.03
C LEU A 33 -2.38 16.91 -5.41
N LEU A 34 -2.88 17.96 -6.07
CA LEU A 34 -2.83 19.33 -5.55
C LEU A 34 -4.07 19.74 -4.74
N THR A 35 -5.14 18.95 -4.78
CA THR A 35 -6.45 19.33 -4.22
C THR A 35 -7.00 18.37 -3.18
N THR A 36 -6.52 17.12 -3.12
CA THR A 36 -7.00 16.14 -2.14
C THR A 36 -6.46 16.40 -0.72
N ASP A 37 -7.32 16.19 0.28
CA ASP A 37 -6.95 16.19 1.70
C ASP A 37 -6.38 14.84 2.18
N ALA A 38 -6.31 13.84 1.29
CA ALA A 38 -5.82 12.50 1.64
C ALA A 38 -4.29 12.44 1.82
N LEU A 39 -3.57 13.46 1.35
CA LEU A 39 -2.11 13.46 1.33
C LEU A 39 -1.50 13.78 2.70
N PRO A 40 -0.37 13.13 3.04
CA PRO A 40 0.33 13.31 4.31
C PRO A 40 1.40 14.40 4.27
N VAL A 41 1.38 15.25 3.25
CA VAL A 41 2.34 16.34 2.98
C VAL A 41 1.58 17.63 2.70
N SER A 42 2.24 18.78 2.83
CA SER A 42 1.58 20.05 2.48
C SER A 42 1.36 20.17 0.97
N THR A 43 0.34 20.93 0.56
CA THR A 43 0.13 21.28 -0.85
C THR A 43 1.35 21.99 -1.46
N SER A 44 2.09 22.77 -0.65
CA SER A 44 3.33 23.41 -1.10
C SER A 44 4.42 22.39 -1.42
N ASP A 45 4.67 21.42 -0.52
CA ASP A 45 5.69 20.38 -0.75
C ASP A 45 5.32 19.52 -1.95
N MET A 46 4.04 19.16 -2.10
CA MET A 46 3.59 18.41 -3.27
C MET A 46 3.79 19.22 -4.55
N LYS A 47 3.45 20.51 -4.55
CA LYS A 47 3.67 21.40 -5.70
C LYS A 47 5.15 21.51 -6.07
N ASP A 48 6.02 21.66 -5.08
CA ASP A 48 7.48 21.75 -5.29
C ASP A 48 8.04 20.43 -5.85
N ALA A 49 7.59 19.28 -5.34
CA ALA A 49 7.98 17.98 -5.88
C ALA A 49 7.54 17.82 -7.34
N LEU A 50 6.27 18.12 -7.65
CA LEU A 50 5.72 18.02 -9.01
C LEU A 50 6.44 18.94 -10.01
N GLN A 51 6.91 20.11 -9.59
CA GLN A 51 7.69 21.02 -10.43
C GLN A 51 9.09 20.49 -10.76
N GLN A 52 9.69 19.68 -9.87
CA GLN A 52 11.02 19.13 -10.09
C GLN A 52 11.02 17.90 -11.02
N LEU A 53 9.94 17.11 -11.03
CA LEU A 53 9.85 15.85 -11.77
C LEU A 53 10.27 15.92 -13.25
N PRO A 54 9.83 16.91 -14.07
CA PRO A 54 10.23 16.99 -15.48
C PRO A 54 11.75 17.13 -15.68
N SER A 55 12.41 17.89 -14.80
CA SER A 55 13.86 18.08 -14.85
C SER A 55 14.65 16.84 -14.41
N MET A 56 14.07 16.03 -13.52
CA MET A 56 14.72 14.83 -12.98
C MET A 56 14.53 13.62 -13.91
N PHE A 57 13.34 13.48 -14.50
CA PHE A 57 12.96 12.23 -15.17
C PHE A 57 12.47 12.40 -16.62
N HIS A 58 12.49 13.61 -17.20
CA HIS A 58 12.00 13.86 -18.56
C HIS A 58 10.65 13.14 -18.83
N ASN A 59 10.63 12.14 -19.72
CA ASN A 59 9.45 11.36 -20.09
C ASN A 59 8.90 10.48 -18.95
N GLY A 60 9.64 10.30 -17.86
CA GLY A 60 9.22 9.55 -16.67
C GLY A 60 8.42 10.38 -15.66
N ALA A 61 8.24 11.69 -15.84
CA ALA A 61 7.52 12.52 -14.87
C ALA A 61 6.08 12.01 -14.62
N GLY A 62 5.35 11.60 -15.67
CA GLY A 62 4.01 11.01 -15.54
C GLY A 62 4.00 9.70 -14.74
N VAL A 63 5.02 8.84 -14.91
CA VAL A 63 5.16 7.59 -14.16
C VAL A 63 5.39 7.86 -12.67
N ALA A 64 6.25 8.83 -12.34
CA ALA A 64 6.51 9.22 -10.96
C ALA A 64 5.27 9.83 -10.28
N MET A 65 4.48 10.62 -11.02
CA MET A 65 3.18 11.11 -10.53
C MET A 65 2.21 9.96 -10.28
N ALA A 66 2.14 8.98 -11.20
CA ALA A 66 1.25 7.82 -11.08
C ALA A 66 1.59 6.95 -9.86
N ASP A 67 2.89 6.79 -9.53
CA ASP A 67 3.34 6.07 -8.33
C ASP A 67 2.79 6.69 -7.03
N ILE A 68 2.82 8.02 -6.91
CA ILE A 68 2.27 8.75 -5.75
C ILE A 68 0.73 8.68 -5.77
N TRP A 69 0.15 8.94 -6.93
CA TRP A 69 -1.30 8.99 -7.13
C TRP A 69 -2.00 7.69 -6.77
N ARG A 70 -1.50 6.54 -7.24
CA ARG A 70 -2.16 5.24 -7.00
C ARG A 70 -2.25 4.90 -5.50
N LEU A 71 -1.26 5.32 -4.72
CA LEU A 71 -1.23 5.13 -3.28
C LEU A 71 -2.29 5.99 -2.58
N ALA A 72 -2.44 7.24 -3.00
CA ALA A 72 -3.40 8.19 -2.45
C ALA A 72 -4.84 7.81 -2.83
N VAL A 73 -5.10 7.57 -4.13
CA VAL A 73 -6.45 7.27 -4.63
C VAL A 73 -7.01 5.96 -4.06
N LEU A 74 -6.17 4.91 -3.95
CA LEU A 74 -6.60 3.65 -3.35
C LEU A 74 -6.78 3.75 -1.84
N TYR A 75 -6.02 4.60 -1.15
CA TYR A 75 -6.29 4.85 0.26
C TYR A 75 -7.63 5.56 0.45
N GLU A 76 -7.91 6.59 -0.35
CA GLU A 76 -9.12 7.40 -0.20
C GLU A 76 -10.39 6.65 -0.63
N TYR A 77 -10.37 6.05 -1.83
CA TYR A 77 -11.54 5.45 -2.47
C TYR A 77 -11.56 3.93 -2.45
N GLY A 78 -10.41 3.29 -2.25
CA GLY A 78 -10.26 1.85 -2.42
C GLY A 78 -10.52 1.42 -3.84
N GLY A 79 -10.96 0.16 -4.00
CA GLY A 79 -11.22 -0.43 -5.30
C GLY A 79 -9.97 -1.07 -5.88
N VAL A 80 -9.82 -1.02 -7.19
CA VAL A 80 -8.76 -1.68 -7.95
C VAL A 80 -7.99 -0.65 -8.77
N TYR A 81 -6.68 -0.61 -8.57
CA TYR A 81 -5.75 0.03 -9.49
C TYR A 81 -5.11 -1.06 -10.35
N ALA A 82 -4.96 -0.78 -11.64
CA ALA A 82 -4.19 -1.59 -12.56
C ALA A 82 -3.49 -0.68 -13.56
N ASP A 83 -2.23 -0.97 -13.87
CA ASP A 83 -1.51 -0.29 -14.95
C ASP A 83 -2.26 -0.52 -16.27
N VAL A 84 -2.35 0.53 -17.08
CA VAL A 84 -3.14 0.51 -18.32
C VAL A 84 -2.56 -0.43 -19.39
N ASP A 85 -1.31 -0.84 -19.24
CA ASP A 85 -0.64 -1.83 -20.09
C ASP A 85 -0.66 -3.26 -19.49
N SER A 86 -1.36 -3.46 -18.38
CA SER A 86 -1.62 -4.78 -17.79
C SER A 86 -2.79 -5.49 -18.49
N ILE A 87 -2.68 -6.81 -18.65
CA ILE A 87 -3.75 -7.65 -19.20
C ILE A 87 -4.29 -8.55 -18.10
N ILE A 88 -5.62 -8.68 -18.00
CA ILE A 88 -6.24 -9.61 -17.07
C ILE A 88 -6.55 -10.94 -17.78
N VAL A 89 -6.14 -12.04 -17.14
CA VAL A 89 -6.32 -13.40 -17.70
C VAL A 89 -7.50 -14.16 -17.08
N ASN A 90 -7.98 -13.73 -15.91
CA ASN A 90 -9.17 -14.27 -15.24
C ASN A 90 -9.93 -13.14 -14.54
N PRO A 91 -11.27 -13.12 -14.63
CA PRO A 91 -12.04 -12.06 -14.00
C PRO A 91 -11.88 -12.11 -12.47
N LEU A 92 -11.88 -10.94 -11.84
CA LEU A 92 -11.61 -10.75 -10.42
C LEU A 92 -12.49 -11.65 -9.53
N ARG A 93 -13.78 -11.75 -9.85
CA ARG A 93 -14.74 -12.62 -9.14
C ARG A 93 -14.35 -14.10 -9.03
N ARG A 94 -13.39 -14.58 -9.82
CA ARG A 94 -12.92 -15.98 -9.75
C ARG A 94 -11.83 -16.21 -8.71
N TRP A 95 -11.11 -15.18 -8.29
CA TRP A 95 -9.89 -15.35 -7.49
C TRP A 95 -9.71 -14.32 -6.37
N VAL A 96 -10.43 -13.21 -6.42
CA VAL A 96 -10.50 -12.24 -5.32
C VAL A 96 -11.40 -12.81 -4.22
N ASP A 97 -10.84 -13.05 -3.04
CA ASP A 97 -11.62 -13.40 -1.85
C ASP A 97 -12.46 -12.20 -1.41
N SER A 98 -13.77 -12.41 -1.26
CA SER A 98 -14.72 -11.41 -0.76
C SER A 98 -14.39 -10.85 0.63
N ASN A 99 -13.60 -11.57 1.44
CA ASN A 99 -13.17 -11.14 2.76
C ASN A 99 -11.81 -10.41 2.76
N ALA A 100 -11.08 -10.43 1.64
CA ALA A 100 -9.79 -9.75 1.56
C ALA A 100 -9.99 -8.22 1.59
N THR A 101 -9.19 -7.56 2.43
CA THR A 101 -9.23 -6.09 2.58
C THR A 101 -8.05 -5.39 1.89
N ILE A 102 -7.00 -6.15 1.58
CA ILE A 102 -5.81 -5.73 0.84
C ILE A 102 -5.40 -6.90 -0.06
N ILE A 103 -5.22 -6.65 -1.35
CA ILE A 103 -4.68 -7.59 -2.31
C ILE A 103 -3.61 -6.89 -3.13
N THR A 104 -2.41 -7.48 -3.15
CA THR A 104 -1.30 -7.14 -4.03
C THR A 104 -0.41 -8.38 -4.14
N SER A 105 0.50 -8.40 -5.11
CA SER A 105 1.48 -9.48 -5.25
C SER A 105 2.85 -9.07 -4.68
N ILE A 106 3.67 -10.07 -4.40
CA ILE A 106 5.06 -9.89 -3.96
C ILE A 106 5.96 -10.26 -5.13
N GLU A 107 6.83 -9.32 -5.51
CA GLU A 107 7.82 -9.50 -6.56
C GLU A 107 9.16 -9.99 -5.99
N SER A 108 10.09 -10.29 -6.89
CA SER A 108 11.45 -10.68 -6.52
C SER A 108 12.08 -9.65 -5.57
N GLY A 109 12.78 -10.10 -4.53
CA GLY A 109 13.36 -9.20 -3.53
C GLY A 109 12.37 -8.68 -2.48
N ARG A 110 11.15 -9.26 -2.40
CA ARG A 110 10.09 -8.89 -1.46
C ARG A 110 9.58 -7.46 -1.64
N PHE A 111 9.66 -6.95 -2.88
CA PHE A 111 8.96 -5.73 -3.24
C PHE A 111 7.47 -6.03 -3.40
N ILE A 112 6.64 -5.07 -3.03
CA ILE A 112 5.21 -5.15 -3.26
C ILE A 112 4.96 -4.66 -4.67
N ALA A 113 4.27 -5.49 -5.47
CA ALA A 113 3.88 -5.11 -6.80
C ALA A 113 2.99 -3.88 -6.76
N GLN A 114 3.25 -2.95 -7.67
CA GLN A 114 2.50 -1.70 -7.76
C GLN A 114 1.68 -1.59 -9.05
N TYR A 115 1.77 -2.57 -9.94
CA TYR A 115 1.07 -2.58 -11.24
C TYR A 115 -0.38 -3.08 -11.14
N VAL A 116 -0.75 -3.85 -10.09
CA VAL A 116 -2.14 -4.17 -9.73
C VAL A 116 -2.27 -4.20 -8.21
N MET A 117 -3.18 -3.38 -7.67
CA MET A 117 -3.41 -3.23 -6.23
C MET A 117 -4.90 -3.10 -5.95
N MET A 118 -5.39 -3.76 -4.90
CA MET A 118 -6.81 -3.72 -4.53
C MET A 118 -6.97 -3.51 -3.04
N PHE A 119 -7.52 -2.36 -2.64
CA PHE A 119 -7.63 -1.99 -1.23
C PHE A 119 -9.06 -1.66 -0.85
N ARG A 120 -9.43 -2.00 0.38
CA ARG A 120 -10.58 -1.39 1.04
C ARG A 120 -10.23 0.08 1.33
N PRO A 121 -11.14 1.04 1.08
CA PRO A 121 -10.89 2.45 1.41
C PRO A 121 -10.58 2.61 2.89
N LYS A 122 -9.67 3.54 3.19
CA LYS A 122 -9.28 3.97 4.54
C LYS A 122 -8.84 2.81 5.43
N HIS A 123 -8.17 1.81 4.87
CA HIS A 123 -7.67 0.67 5.63
C HIS A 123 -6.49 1.10 6.52
N PRO A 124 -6.42 0.73 7.81
CA PRO A 124 -5.37 1.19 8.72
C PRO A 124 -3.94 0.90 8.24
N VAL A 125 -3.72 -0.29 7.67
CA VAL A 125 -2.40 -0.64 7.12
C VAL A 125 -2.03 0.26 5.93
N THR A 126 -2.94 0.48 4.99
CA THR A 126 -2.64 1.35 3.83
C THR A 126 -2.59 2.81 4.23
N GLU A 127 -3.34 3.23 5.26
CA GLU A 127 -3.20 4.56 5.84
C GLU A 127 -1.76 4.81 6.24
N VAL A 128 -1.17 3.94 7.07
CA VAL A 128 0.17 4.19 7.59
C VAL A 128 1.21 4.00 6.49
N VAL A 129 1.12 2.92 5.71
CA VAL A 129 2.15 2.61 4.72
C VAL A 129 2.10 3.49 3.48
N ASN A 130 0.92 3.71 2.89
CA ASN A 130 0.81 4.56 1.70
C ASN A 130 1.16 6.01 2.05
N LYS A 131 0.73 6.51 3.22
CA LYS A 131 1.10 7.86 3.64
C LYS A 131 2.61 7.97 3.85
N GLU A 132 3.24 6.98 4.47
CA GLU A 132 4.69 7.03 4.65
C GLU A 132 5.44 6.94 3.31
N ALA A 133 5.00 6.09 2.40
CA ALA A 133 5.56 6.02 1.04
C ALA A 133 5.41 7.35 0.29
N ILE A 134 4.27 8.03 0.39
CA ILE A 134 4.06 9.34 -0.22
C ILE A 134 4.98 10.40 0.42
N ARG A 135 5.14 10.42 1.76
CA ARG A 135 6.07 11.33 2.42
C ARG A 135 7.50 11.11 1.95
N LEU A 136 7.94 9.85 1.90
CA LEU A 136 9.26 9.48 1.43
C LEU A 136 9.45 9.89 -0.03
N ALA A 137 8.49 9.63 -0.91
CA ALA A 137 8.56 10.02 -2.32
C ALA A 137 8.75 11.53 -2.50
N VAL A 138 7.90 12.34 -1.86
CA VAL A 138 7.96 13.80 -1.92
C VAL A 138 9.29 14.32 -1.36
N ARG A 139 9.71 13.81 -0.19
CA ARG A 139 11.01 14.13 0.42
C ARG A 139 12.17 13.79 -0.52
N ASN A 140 12.15 12.60 -1.11
CA ASN A 140 13.20 12.10 -1.99
C ASN A 140 13.34 13.00 -3.23
N ILE A 141 12.22 13.42 -3.82
CA ILE A 141 12.19 14.36 -4.95
C ILE A 141 12.78 15.72 -4.52
N ILE A 142 12.23 16.33 -3.46
CA ILE A 142 12.64 17.67 -3.01
C ILE A 142 14.13 17.72 -2.66
N ASN A 143 14.62 16.71 -1.95
CA ASN A 143 16.01 16.64 -1.50
C ASN A 143 16.95 15.99 -2.52
N LYS A 144 16.44 15.55 -3.68
CA LYS A 144 17.20 14.83 -4.71
C LYS A 144 18.00 13.65 -4.12
N THR A 145 17.35 12.92 -3.21
CA THR A 145 17.94 11.81 -2.47
C THR A 145 17.05 10.59 -2.65
N PRO A 146 17.51 9.52 -3.32
CA PRO A 146 16.70 8.33 -3.56
C PRO A 146 16.44 7.54 -2.28
N SER A 147 15.54 6.56 -2.37
CA SER A 147 15.32 5.55 -1.35
C SER A 147 16.62 4.87 -0.92
N SER A 148 16.75 4.62 0.38
CA SER A 148 17.89 3.89 0.95
C SER A 148 17.96 2.43 0.50
N LEU A 149 16.86 1.88 0.00
CA LEU A 149 16.76 0.51 -0.51
C LEU A 149 16.97 0.42 -2.03
N ALA A 150 17.21 1.54 -2.70
CA ALA A 150 17.41 1.56 -4.14
C ALA A 150 18.72 0.86 -4.53
N LYS A 151 18.62 -0.19 -5.35
CA LYS A 151 19.81 -0.81 -5.98
C LYS A 151 20.49 0.13 -6.97
N PHE A 152 19.69 0.94 -7.66
CA PHE A 152 20.15 1.89 -8.67
C PHE A 152 19.63 3.30 -8.31
N PRO A 153 20.44 4.14 -7.65
CA PRO A 153 19.99 5.40 -7.05
C PRO A 153 19.51 6.46 -8.05
N ASN A 154 19.88 6.35 -9.33
CA ASN A 154 19.54 7.32 -10.38
C ASN A 154 18.35 6.86 -11.24
N THR A 155 17.42 6.11 -10.67
CA THR A 155 16.26 5.54 -11.37
C THR A 155 14.96 6.10 -10.80
N LEU A 156 13.89 6.13 -11.58
CA LEU A 156 12.58 6.63 -11.14
C LEU A 156 12.03 5.79 -9.98
N GLU A 157 12.23 4.48 -10.08
CA GLU A 157 11.82 3.48 -9.11
C GLU A 157 12.45 3.72 -7.72
N ALA A 158 13.62 4.36 -7.70
CA ALA A 158 14.30 4.75 -6.47
C ALA A 158 13.67 5.96 -5.77
N TYR A 159 12.95 6.81 -6.50
CA TYR A 159 12.38 8.05 -5.96
C TYR A 159 10.90 7.95 -5.63
N THR A 160 10.13 7.17 -6.38
CA THR A 160 8.67 7.06 -6.20
C THR A 160 8.13 5.63 -6.25
N GLY A 161 8.91 4.69 -6.79
CA GLY A 161 8.45 3.32 -7.08
C GLY A 161 8.64 2.30 -5.94
N PRO A 162 8.85 1.01 -6.28
CA PRO A 162 8.77 -0.08 -5.30
C PRO A 162 9.76 0.01 -4.14
N ALA A 163 10.94 0.60 -4.37
CA ALA A 163 11.93 0.84 -3.32
C ALA A 163 11.37 1.71 -2.19
N VAL A 164 10.63 2.75 -2.54
CA VAL A 164 10.03 3.69 -1.59
C VAL A 164 8.90 3.05 -0.80
N VAL A 165 8.04 2.27 -1.46
CA VAL A 165 6.98 1.53 -0.76
C VAL A 165 7.57 0.49 0.19
N LYS A 166 8.60 -0.24 -0.24
CA LYS A 166 9.27 -1.19 0.64
C LYS A 166 9.91 -0.48 1.84
N GLU A 167 10.57 0.65 1.63
CA GLU A 167 11.17 1.45 2.71
C GLU A 167 10.10 1.93 3.69
N ALA A 168 8.93 2.35 3.20
CA ALA A 168 7.78 2.68 4.03
C ALA A 168 7.31 1.48 4.86
N PHE A 169 7.13 0.31 4.25
CA PHE A 169 6.76 -0.92 4.97
C PHE A 169 7.78 -1.28 6.07
N ASP A 170 9.08 -1.22 5.76
CA ASP A 170 10.15 -1.53 6.70
C ASP A 170 10.20 -0.50 7.87
N THR A 171 9.88 0.77 7.58
CA THR A 171 9.89 1.87 8.56
C THR A 171 8.67 1.86 9.46
N VAL A 172 7.51 1.53 8.91
CA VAL A 172 6.23 1.61 9.61
C VAL A 172 6.12 0.57 10.72
N ARG A 173 6.96 -0.48 10.74
CA ARG A 173 6.87 -1.60 11.70
C ARG A 173 5.40 -1.88 12.04
N VAL A 174 4.63 -2.34 11.04
CA VAL A 174 3.40 -3.07 11.36
C VAL A 174 3.89 -4.19 12.27
N PHE A 175 3.53 -4.15 13.55
CA PHE A 175 4.14 -4.99 14.56
C PHE A 175 4.08 -6.48 14.16
N GLU A 176 5.15 -6.99 13.56
CA GLU A 176 5.44 -8.41 13.54
C GLU A 176 5.99 -8.73 14.93
N ASP A 177 5.44 -9.77 15.57
CA ASP A 177 5.72 -10.17 16.96
C ASP A 177 5.22 -9.26 18.10
N VAL A 178 4.05 -8.61 17.95
CA VAL A 178 3.29 -8.24 19.17
C VAL A 178 2.63 -9.47 19.76
N GLY A 179 3.33 -10.09 20.71
CA GLY A 179 2.70 -10.80 21.80
C GLY A 179 2.15 -9.79 22.79
N PHE A 180 0.82 -9.77 22.98
CA PHE A 180 0.27 -9.08 24.15
C PHE A 180 0.61 -9.88 25.39
N SER A 181 1.24 -9.20 26.33
CA SER A 181 1.45 -9.74 27.65
C SER A 181 1.72 -8.63 28.64
N GLY A 182 0.68 -8.24 29.33
CA GLY A 182 0.77 -7.31 30.44
C GLY A 182 1.10 -8.05 31.73
N ASN A 183 1.85 -7.39 32.62
CA ASN A 183 1.50 -7.42 34.03
C ASN A 183 0.86 -6.08 34.34
N VAL A 184 -0.47 -6.06 34.46
CA VAL A 184 -1.20 -4.89 34.94
C VAL A 184 -0.92 -4.79 36.45
N LYS A 185 -0.25 -3.72 36.88
CA LYS A 185 -0.15 -3.38 38.30
C LYS A 185 -1.30 -2.46 38.67
N PHE A 186 -2.29 -3.02 39.35
CA PHE A 186 -3.16 -2.25 40.22
C PHE A 186 -2.42 -1.99 41.53
N LYS A 187 -2.88 -0.99 42.28
CA LYS A 187 -2.19 -0.42 43.46
C LYS A 187 -1.84 -1.43 44.57
N ASP A 188 -2.39 -2.65 44.52
CA ASP A 188 -2.40 -3.61 45.63
C ASP A 188 -1.70 -4.97 45.37
N GLY A 189 -0.81 -5.12 44.38
CA GLY A 189 0.00 -6.36 44.29
C GLY A 189 0.86 -6.57 43.03
N LYS A 190 1.96 -7.33 43.16
CA LYS A 190 2.88 -7.71 42.07
C LYS A 190 2.61 -9.15 41.61
N TYR A 191 2.43 -9.34 40.30
CA TYR A 191 2.59 -10.65 39.64
C TYR A 191 3.63 -10.57 38.50
N HIS A 192 4.26 -11.70 38.19
CA HIS A 192 5.22 -11.88 37.09
C HIS A 192 4.61 -12.78 36.02
N ALA A 193 4.83 -12.41 34.76
CA ALA A 193 4.62 -13.25 33.59
C ALA A 193 5.88 -13.13 32.75
N ASP A 194 6.53 -14.26 32.43
CA ASP A 194 7.73 -14.34 31.60
C ASP A 194 7.34 -14.73 30.16
N LEU A 195 7.82 -13.94 29.21
CA LEU A 195 7.27 -13.85 27.85
C LEU A 195 8.33 -14.10 26.78
N LYS A 196 9.42 -14.75 27.18
CA LYS A 196 10.49 -15.18 26.26
C LYS A 196 10.14 -16.36 25.35
N LYS A 197 8.89 -16.83 25.28
CA LYS A 197 8.49 -17.95 24.39
C LYS A 197 7.90 -17.52 23.04
N CYS A 198 7.74 -16.22 22.77
CA CYS A 198 7.38 -15.71 21.45
C CYS A 198 8.64 -15.43 20.61
N ASN A 199 9.40 -16.48 20.32
CA ASN A 199 10.33 -16.45 19.19
C ASN A 199 10.80 -17.89 18.95
N GLN A 200 10.21 -18.57 17.96
CA GLN A 200 10.81 -19.63 17.13
C GLN A 200 9.72 -20.55 16.55
N GLY A 201 9.61 -20.56 15.22
CA GLY A 201 9.17 -21.75 14.49
C GLY A 201 7.81 -21.65 13.79
N HIS A 202 7.89 -21.81 12.48
CA HIS A 202 6.86 -21.91 11.44
C HIS A 202 5.58 -22.75 11.72
N TRP A 203 4.57 -22.47 10.87
CA TRP A 203 3.43 -23.28 10.41
C TRP A 203 2.05 -23.17 11.09
N LEU A 204 1.06 -23.44 10.24
CA LEU A 204 -0.37 -23.10 10.26
C LEU A 204 -1.31 -24.02 11.10
N TYR A 205 -2.54 -23.50 11.25
CA TYR A 205 -3.86 -24.15 11.44
C TYR A 205 -4.33 -24.54 12.85
N GLY A 206 -5.60 -24.18 13.14
CA GLY A 206 -6.46 -24.92 14.08
C GLY A 206 -7.48 -24.08 14.86
N TRP A 207 -8.77 -24.25 14.56
CA TRP A 207 -9.90 -23.78 15.38
C TRP A 207 -10.02 -24.59 16.69
N TYR A 208 -10.51 -23.97 17.79
CA TYR A 208 -11.17 -24.71 18.87
C TYR A 208 -12.31 -23.90 19.50
N ARG A 209 -13.49 -24.51 19.55
CA ARG A 209 -14.68 -24.04 20.26
C ARG A 209 -14.67 -24.66 21.66
N SER A 210 -14.81 -23.85 22.71
CA SER A 210 -15.08 -24.35 24.06
C SER A 210 -16.23 -23.55 24.67
N SER A 211 -17.40 -24.18 24.76
CA SER A 211 -18.48 -23.74 25.62
C SER A 211 -18.15 -24.09 27.06
N SER A 212 -17.90 -23.09 27.89
CA SER A 212 -17.95 -23.23 29.34
C SER A 212 -19.40 -23.12 29.81
N SER A 213 -19.87 -24.13 30.52
CA SER A 213 -20.97 -23.94 31.48
C SER A 213 -20.49 -24.45 32.83
N ASN A 214 -19.99 -23.51 33.65
CA ASN A 214 -19.93 -23.70 35.09
C ASN A 214 -21.33 -23.42 35.63
N LYS A 215 -21.99 -24.45 36.16
CA LYS A 215 -23.12 -24.25 37.06
C LYS A 215 -22.62 -23.91 38.46
N VAL A 216 -23.39 -23.01 39.05
CA VAL A 216 -23.20 -22.28 40.30
C VAL A 216 -23.28 -23.19 41.52
N LYS A 217 -22.58 -22.78 42.59
CA LYS A 217 -22.64 -23.35 43.94
C LYS A 217 -24.08 -23.45 44.47
N GLY A 218 -24.36 -24.58 45.11
CA GLY A 218 -25.28 -24.74 46.24
C GLY A 218 -24.54 -25.58 47.27
#